data_AF-A0A3D4Y3U2-F1
#
_entry.id   AF-A0A3D4Y3U2-F1
#
_cell.length_a   1.000
_cell.length_b   1.000
_cell.length_c   1.000
_cell.angle_alpha   90.00
_cell.angle_beta   90.00
_cell.angle_gamma   90.00
#
_symmetry.space_group_name_H-M   'P 1'
#
loop_
_entity.id
_entity.type
_entity.pdbx_description
1 polymer ?
#
loop_
_entity_poly.entity_id
_entity_poly.type
_entity_poly.pdbx_seq_one_letter_code
_entity_poly.pdbx_strand_id
1 'polypeptide(L)'
;MRQQMEEEQWDLCRLLDAALHGRPAEMLPPAEKYGAILELADRHRVLPLLYDVLAPKLPEEDENRKRLEKRSAETVRQSYRLLFLGKYVTGLLQEHGIETVLLKGSGTAGLYPVPELRKSGDIDLLVADQKAGEKAYEVLHEHGFRKALEQHAHHHIVCVGTEQIGIEIHVALAEPFDSKSVNEWLAAHQAEFLAHCERTAVMGVEFPVLQPAYHAFYLLLHMLQHFLRAGFGLKLLCDWVVFWEKGYGSGVEERFCSMAEECRVMGFARLVTAVCVKYLGLSGEKVPLLLCRFDWEAEAANLEAFLTEILEAEEFGKSSADRMVALRGTGWWDYCREFHHQMLLTYPRAGRYRILHPVLWVMMFCGFAYRNVKMRRVSGYAVLKKARARGKLVEEMKLFR
;
A
#
# COMPACT_ATOMS: atom_id res chain seq x y z
N MET A 1 -23.06 -8.06 -16.17
CA MET A 1 -22.58 -6.82 -16.80
C MET A 1 -21.13 -6.63 -16.40
N ARG A 2 -20.19 -6.75 -17.34
CA ARG A 2 -18.80 -6.32 -17.13
C ARG A 2 -18.85 -4.80 -17.00
N GLN A 3 -18.41 -4.23 -15.88
CA GLN A 3 -18.12 -2.81 -15.82
C GLN A 3 -16.77 -2.64 -16.51
N GLN A 4 -16.82 -2.21 -17.76
CA GLN A 4 -15.64 -1.71 -18.47
C GLN A 4 -15.14 -0.49 -17.69
N MET A 5 -13.81 -0.36 -17.53
CA MET A 5 -13.21 0.83 -16.89
C MET A 5 -13.80 2.11 -17.49
N GLU A 6 -14.12 3.06 -16.63
CA GLU A 6 -14.59 4.39 -17.04
C GLU A 6 -13.49 5.09 -17.85
N GLU A 7 -13.87 5.96 -18.78
CA GLU A 7 -12.93 6.59 -19.70
C GLU A 7 -11.89 7.43 -18.94
N GLU A 8 -12.33 8.11 -17.87
CA GLU A 8 -11.47 8.89 -16.98
C GLU A 8 -10.43 8.05 -16.25
N GLN A 9 -10.73 6.78 -15.95
CA GLN A 9 -9.78 5.86 -15.32
C GLN A 9 -8.68 5.45 -16.31
N TRP A 10 -9.05 5.20 -17.57
CA TRP A 10 -8.09 4.97 -18.64
C TRP A 10 -7.22 6.19 -18.90
N ASP A 11 -7.82 7.37 -18.95
CA ASP A 11 -7.12 8.63 -19.12
C ASP A 11 -6.10 8.86 -18.00
N LEU A 12 -6.49 8.63 -16.74
CA LEU A 12 -5.58 8.73 -15.61
C LEU A 12 -4.41 7.74 -15.75
N CYS A 13 -4.66 6.47 -16.06
CA CYS A 13 -3.61 5.47 -16.25
C CYS A 13 -2.60 5.88 -17.34
N ARG A 14 -3.07 6.42 -18.47
CA ARG A 14 -2.21 6.91 -19.56
C ARG A 14 -1.37 8.12 -19.16
N LEU A 15 -1.97 9.05 -18.41
CA LEU A 15 -1.23 10.21 -17.89
C LEU A 15 -0.18 9.80 -16.86
N LEU A 16 -0.47 8.77 -16.04
CA LEU A 16 0.48 8.21 -15.09
C LEU A 16 1.63 7.49 -15.79
N ASP A 17 1.39 6.68 -16.82
CA ASP A 17 2.45 6.09 -17.63
C ASP A 17 3.44 7.18 -18.11
N ALA A 18 2.94 8.26 -18.70
CA ALA A 18 3.77 9.38 -19.12
C ALA A 18 4.59 9.98 -17.95
N ALA A 19 3.93 10.24 -16.81
CA ALA A 19 4.57 10.79 -15.62
C ALA A 19 5.66 9.88 -15.04
N LEU A 20 5.40 8.58 -14.93
CA LEU A 20 6.31 7.60 -14.33
C LEU A 20 7.57 7.38 -15.17
N HIS A 21 7.49 7.62 -16.47
CA HIS A 21 8.62 7.53 -17.40
C HIS A 21 9.28 8.90 -17.69
N GLY A 22 8.81 9.99 -17.11
CA GLY A 22 9.32 11.35 -17.37
C GLY A 22 9.14 11.77 -18.83
N ARG A 23 8.11 11.25 -19.51
CA ARG A 23 7.81 11.52 -20.92
C ARG A 23 6.60 12.44 -21.03
N PRO A 24 6.50 13.26 -22.10
CA PRO A 24 5.26 13.98 -22.37
C PRO A 24 4.14 12.99 -22.69
N ALA A 25 2.92 13.25 -22.19
CA ALA A 25 1.75 12.48 -22.63
C ALA A 25 1.49 12.73 -24.12
N GLU A 26 1.50 11.65 -24.92
CA GLU A 26 1.30 11.67 -26.37
C GLU A 26 -0.11 12.12 -26.77
N MET A 27 -1.12 11.65 -26.04
CA MET A 27 -2.52 12.03 -26.24
C MET A 27 -3.11 12.53 -24.93
N LEU A 28 -3.54 13.79 -24.93
CA LEU A 28 -4.22 14.39 -23.80
C LEU A 28 -5.73 14.14 -23.89
N PRO A 29 -6.41 13.93 -22.74
CA PRO A 29 -7.86 13.91 -22.72
C PRO A 29 -8.43 15.31 -23.05
N PRO A 30 -9.71 15.37 -23.48
CA PRO A 30 -10.42 16.65 -23.65
C PRO A 30 -10.40 17.48 -22.36
N ALA A 31 -10.33 18.81 -22.50
CA ALA A 31 -10.17 19.71 -21.36
C ALA A 31 -11.33 19.61 -20.36
N GLU A 32 -12.55 19.33 -20.81
CA GLU A 32 -13.72 19.13 -19.96
C GLU A 32 -13.59 17.96 -18.98
N LYS A 33 -12.69 17.01 -19.23
CA LYS A 33 -12.46 15.84 -18.35
C LYS A 33 -11.43 16.08 -17.26
N TYR A 34 -10.62 17.13 -17.36
CA TYR A 34 -9.53 17.36 -16.42
C TYR A 34 -10.01 17.45 -14.97
N GLY A 35 -11.13 18.12 -14.70
CA GLY A 35 -11.68 18.20 -13.34
C GLY A 35 -11.90 16.82 -12.71
N ALA A 36 -12.58 15.92 -13.42
CA ALA A 36 -12.86 14.56 -12.95
C ALA A 36 -11.59 13.71 -12.81
N ILE A 37 -10.66 13.82 -13.77
CA ILE A 37 -9.38 13.10 -13.73
C ILE A 37 -8.52 13.55 -12.55
N LEU A 38 -8.43 14.86 -12.28
CA LEU A 38 -7.66 15.38 -11.14
C LEU A 38 -8.31 14.99 -9.80
N GLU A 39 -9.65 14.91 -9.72
CA GLU A 39 -10.34 14.36 -8.55
C GLU A 39 -10.03 12.88 -8.33
N LEU A 40 -10.08 12.08 -9.39
CA LEU A 40 -9.70 10.67 -9.33
C LEU A 40 -8.24 10.51 -8.90
N ALA A 41 -7.33 11.31 -9.46
CA ALA A 41 -5.92 11.29 -9.12
C ALA A 41 -5.66 11.65 -7.65
N ASP A 42 -6.39 12.62 -7.07
CA ASP A 42 -6.22 12.96 -5.64
C ASP A 42 -6.77 11.87 -4.72
N ARG A 43 -7.87 11.21 -5.11
CA ARG A 43 -8.42 10.04 -4.40
C ARG A 43 -7.44 8.86 -4.39
N HIS A 44 -6.67 8.69 -5.47
CA HIS A 44 -5.61 7.67 -5.57
C HIS A 44 -4.21 8.13 -5.12
N ARG A 45 -4.07 9.36 -4.60
CA ARG A 45 -2.80 9.97 -4.15
C ARG A 45 -1.71 10.12 -5.20
N VAL A 46 -2.10 10.29 -6.44
CA VAL A 46 -1.20 10.45 -7.58
C VAL A 46 -1.35 11.80 -8.28
N LEU A 47 -2.24 12.68 -7.80
CA LEU A 47 -2.45 14.03 -8.38
C LEU A 47 -1.14 14.81 -8.60
N PRO A 48 -0.20 14.92 -7.65
CA PRO A 48 1.03 15.67 -7.87
C PRO A 48 1.92 15.11 -8.99
N LEU A 49 1.86 13.79 -9.26
CA LEU A 49 2.64 13.18 -10.34
C LEU A 49 2.25 13.70 -11.72
N LEU A 50 1.03 14.25 -11.85
CA LEU A 50 0.54 14.80 -13.12
C LEU A 50 1.04 16.22 -13.40
N TYR A 51 1.79 16.84 -12.47
CA TYR A 51 2.25 18.23 -12.58
C TYR A 51 2.96 18.49 -13.90
N ASP A 52 4.06 17.79 -14.18
CA ASP A 52 4.87 18.01 -15.38
C ASP A 52 4.16 17.59 -16.68
N VAL A 53 3.18 16.69 -16.57
CA VAL A 53 2.43 16.19 -17.72
C VAL A 53 1.34 17.19 -18.18
N LEU A 54 0.67 17.85 -17.23
CA LEU A 54 -0.51 18.67 -17.50
C LEU A 54 -0.30 20.16 -17.25
N ALA A 55 0.35 20.58 -16.15
CA ALA A 55 0.42 21.99 -15.76
C ALA A 55 1.06 22.90 -16.84
N PRO A 56 2.17 22.50 -17.51
CA PRO A 56 2.76 23.31 -18.57
C PRO A 56 1.87 23.51 -19.81
N LYS A 57 0.85 22.65 -19.98
CA LYS A 57 -0.06 22.65 -21.14
C LYS A 57 -1.34 23.45 -20.89
N LEU A 58 -1.57 23.89 -19.66
CA LEU A 58 -2.74 24.65 -19.24
C LEU A 58 -2.42 26.15 -19.11
N PRO A 59 -3.35 27.06 -19.45
CA PRO A 59 -3.18 28.49 -19.18
C PRO A 59 -2.99 28.77 -17.68
N GLU A 60 -2.22 29.80 -17.31
CA GLU A 60 -1.97 30.17 -15.91
C GLU A 60 -3.25 30.47 -15.12
N GLU A 61 -4.27 31.00 -15.77
CA GLU A 61 -5.54 31.34 -15.14
C GLU A 61 -6.45 30.12 -14.89
N ASP A 62 -6.14 28.97 -15.48
CA ASP A 62 -6.94 27.75 -15.43
C ASP A 62 -7.05 27.20 -13.99
N GLU A 63 -8.27 26.88 -13.56
CA GLU A 63 -8.54 26.40 -12.20
C GLU A 63 -7.92 25.02 -11.91
N ASN A 64 -7.87 24.14 -12.91
CA ASN A 64 -7.24 22.82 -12.79
C ASN A 64 -5.73 22.95 -12.65
N ARG A 65 -5.10 23.88 -13.39
CA ARG A 65 -3.68 24.22 -13.22
C ARG A 65 -3.40 24.72 -11.82
N LYS A 66 -4.15 25.72 -11.34
CA LYS A 66 -4.00 26.29 -9.98
C LYS A 66 -4.15 25.21 -8.90
N ARG A 67 -5.12 24.30 -9.06
CA ARG A 67 -5.32 23.15 -8.16
C ARG A 67 -4.10 22.21 -8.15
N LEU A 68 -3.59 21.86 -9.34
CA LEU A 68 -2.45 20.97 -9.50
C LEU A 68 -1.15 21.59 -8.95
N GLU A 69 -0.89 22.86 -9.23
CA GLU A 69 0.22 23.63 -8.67
C GLU A 69 0.18 23.67 -7.15
N LYS A 70 -0.97 24.05 -6.57
CA LYS A 70 -1.14 24.08 -5.12
C LYS A 70 -0.84 22.73 -4.47
N ARG A 71 -1.42 21.66 -5.01
CA ARG A 71 -1.24 20.31 -4.46
C ARG A 71 0.19 19.81 -4.59
N SER A 72 0.83 20.11 -5.72
CA SER A 72 2.22 19.72 -5.98
C SER A 72 3.16 20.48 -5.05
N ALA A 73 2.98 21.78 -4.87
CA ALA A 73 3.76 22.57 -3.90
C ALA A 73 3.60 22.08 -2.46
N GLU A 74 2.39 21.69 -2.03
CA GLU A 74 2.17 21.04 -0.73
C GLU A 74 2.96 19.73 -0.59
N THR A 75 2.93 18.91 -1.66
CA THR A 75 3.59 17.59 -1.68
C THR A 75 5.11 17.72 -1.65
N VAL A 76 5.67 18.66 -2.42
CA VAL A 76 7.11 18.96 -2.43
C VAL A 76 7.57 19.41 -1.04
N ARG A 77 6.86 20.35 -0.40
CA ARG A 77 7.17 20.78 0.97
C ARG A 77 7.13 19.60 1.96
N GLN A 78 6.12 18.75 1.86
CA GLN A 78 6.01 17.56 2.71
C GLN A 78 7.14 16.56 2.46
N SER A 79 7.54 16.36 1.21
CA SER A 79 8.64 15.46 0.82
C SER A 79 9.95 15.88 1.49
N TYR A 80 10.32 17.16 1.42
CA TYR A 80 11.54 17.65 2.08
C TYR A 80 11.49 17.52 3.60
N ARG A 81 10.34 17.76 4.24
CA ARG A 81 10.20 17.55 5.70
C ARG A 81 10.40 16.09 6.08
N LEU A 82 9.79 15.16 5.34
CA LEU A 82 9.96 13.72 5.55
C LEU A 82 11.40 13.27 5.28
N LEU A 83 12.06 13.85 4.27
CA LEU A 83 13.46 13.57 3.94
C LEU A 83 14.38 13.94 5.12
N PHE A 84 14.32 15.18 5.60
CA PHE A 84 15.21 15.64 6.67
C PHE A 84 14.85 15.03 8.03
N LEU A 85 13.56 14.86 8.33
CA LEU A 85 13.14 14.18 9.55
C LEU A 85 13.57 12.71 9.54
N GLY A 86 13.42 12.02 8.41
CA GLY A 86 13.91 10.65 8.24
C GLY A 86 15.42 10.55 8.47
N LYS A 87 16.20 11.50 7.94
CA LYS A 87 17.65 11.54 8.15
C LYS A 87 18.01 11.75 9.61
N TYR A 88 17.33 12.69 10.26
CA TYR A 88 17.51 12.96 11.68
C TYR A 88 17.22 11.73 12.54
N VAL A 89 16.05 11.11 12.35
CA VAL A 89 15.61 9.95 13.15
C VAL A 89 16.52 8.74 12.93
N THR A 90 16.86 8.42 11.69
CA THR A 90 17.76 7.29 11.40
C THR A 90 19.18 7.52 11.92
N GLY A 91 19.70 8.74 11.85
CA GLY A 91 20.99 9.11 12.44
C GLY A 91 20.98 9.00 13.97
N LEU A 92 19.94 9.55 14.61
CA LEU A 92 19.77 9.51 16.06
C LEU A 92 19.73 8.08 16.60
N LEU A 93 18.96 7.20 15.95
CA LEU A 93 18.86 5.79 16.36
C LEU A 93 20.20 5.05 16.14
N GLN A 94 20.89 5.34 15.04
CA GLN A 94 22.22 4.79 14.77
C GLN A 94 23.25 5.20 15.84
N GLU A 95 23.26 6.46 16.27
CA GLU A 95 24.15 6.96 17.35
C GLU A 95 23.92 6.23 18.68
N HIS A 96 22.72 5.72 18.92
CA HIS A 96 22.35 4.93 20.10
C HIS A 96 22.53 3.41 19.90
N GLY A 97 23.20 3.02 18.81
CA GLY A 97 23.47 1.62 18.45
C GLY A 97 22.20 0.83 18.12
N ILE A 98 21.20 1.48 17.53
CA ILE A 98 19.95 0.85 17.06
C ILE A 98 19.99 0.86 15.54
N GLU A 99 20.15 -0.33 14.96
CA GLU A 99 20.08 -0.51 13.52
C GLU A 99 18.64 -0.39 13.04
N THR A 100 18.44 0.42 12.00
CA THR A 100 17.12 0.67 11.40
C THR A 100 17.19 0.64 9.89
N VAL A 101 16.08 0.28 9.25
CA VAL A 101 15.95 0.28 7.80
C VAL A 101 14.74 1.09 7.40
N LEU A 102 14.93 2.06 6.50
CA LEU A 102 13.83 2.80 5.91
C LEU A 102 13.11 1.91 4.89
N LEU A 103 11.87 1.56 5.20
CA LEU A 103 11.09 0.57 4.45
C LEU A 103 10.42 1.15 3.20
N LYS A 104 9.86 2.36 3.32
CA LYS A 104 9.14 3.08 2.25
C LYS A 104 9.37 4.59 2.38
N GLY A 105 8.60 5.39 1.65
CA GLY A 105 8.70 6.85 1.75
C GLY A 105 9.83 7.39 0.90
N SER A 106 10.79 8.09 1.51
CA SER A 106 11.90 8.74 0.80
C SER A 106 12.73 7.74 -0.02
N GLY A 107 12.99 6.53 0.50
CA GLY A 107 13.71 5.48 -0.24
C GLY A 107 13.07 5.13 -1.58
N THR A 108 11.73 5.01 -1.61
CA THR A 108 10.95 4.74 -2.83
C THR A 108 10.78 5.99 -3.69
N ALA A 109 10.70 7.18 -3.08
CA ALA A 109 10.57 8.44 -3.81
C ALA A 109 11.73 8.69 -4.77
N GLY A 110 12.95 8.32 -4.38
CA GLY A 110 14.14 8.45 -5.24
C GLY A 110 14.11 7.64 -6.54
N LEU A 111 13.11 6.78 -6.74
CA LEU A 111 12.93 6.01 -7.96
C LEU A 111 12.08 6.73 -9.01
N TYR A 112 11.33 7.77 -8.61
CA TYR A 112 10.49 8.54 -9.51
C TYR A 112 11.32 9.54 -10.33
N PRO A 113 10.91 9.89 -11.56
CA PRO A 113 11.57 10.94 -12.36
C PRO A 113 11.70 12.27 -11.62
N VAL A 114 10.66 12.64 -10.85
CA VAL A 114 10.67 13.79 -9.94
C VAL A 114 10.30 13.29 -8.53
N PRO A 115 11.29 12.96 -7.68
CA PRO A 115 11.07 12.36 -6.37
C PRO A 115 10.12 13.17 -5.47
N GLU A 116 10.18 14.50 -5.55
CA GLU A 116 9.40 15.39 -4.68
C GLU A 116 7.89 15.38 -4.95
N LEU A 117 7.46 14.87 -6.11
CA LEU A 117 6.04 14.74 -6.45
C LEU A 117 5.43 13.45 -5.90
N ARG A 118 6.25 12.48 -5.43
CA ARG A 118 5.72 11.27 -4.81
C ARG A 118 5.16 11.59 -3.42
N LYS A 119 3.84 11.52 -3.28
CA LYS A 119 3.18 11.72 -1.98
C LYS A 119 3.58 10.67 -0.94
N SER A 120 4.17 11.14 0.15
CA SER A 120 4.52 10.36 1.34
C SER A 120 3.89 11.00 2.59
N GLY A 121 3.62 10.21 3.64
CA GLY A 121 2.91 10.70 4.84
C GLY A 121 3.61 10.40 6.16
N ASP A 122 4.27 9.26 6.22
CA ASP A 122 4.88 8.62 7.38
C ASP A 122 6.35 8.27 7.11
N ILE A 123 7.10 8.00 8.18
CA ILE A 123 8.45 7.44 8.14
C ILE A 123 8.39 6.04 8.75
N ASP A 124 8.59 5.02 7.92
CA ASP A 124 8.55 3.61 8.33
C ASP A 124 9.95 3.06 8.53
N LEU A 125 10.27 2.70 9.77
CA LEU A 125 11.57 2.16 10.15
C LEU A 125 11.43 0.74 10.67
N LEU A 126 12.04 -0.24 10.01
CA LEU A 126 12.16 -1.60 10.53
C LEU A 126 13.28 -1.67 11.57
N VAL A 127 13.01 -2.34 12.68
CA VAL A 127 13.99 -2.73 13.70
C VAL A 127 14.00 -4.24 13.90
N ALA A 128 15.00 -4.74 14.63
CA ALA A 128 15.22 -6.17 14.87
C ALA A 128 14.00 -6.90 15.43
N ASP A 129 13.40 -6.35 16.49
CA ASP A 129 12.31 -6.99 17.24
C ASP A 129 11.60 -5.96 18.14
N GLN A 130 10.65 -6.45 18.95
CA GLN A 130 9.92 -5.63 19.93
C GLN A 130 10.85 -4.91 20.92
N LYS A 131 11.94 -5.54 21.35
CA LYS A 131 12.87 -4.97 22.33
C LYS A 131 13.64 -3.81 21.71
N ALA A 132 14.10 -3.97 20.47
CA ALA A 132 14.69 -2.88 19.70
C ALA A 132 13.67 -1.75 19.45
N GLY A 133 12.40 -2.09 19.22
CA GLY A 133 11.32 -1.12 19.03
C GLY A 133 11.05 -0.25 20.26
N GLU A 134 10.96 -0.84 21.44
CA GLU A 134 10.81 -0.07 22.68
C GLU A 134 12.06 0.78 22.98
N LYS A 135 13.27 0.24 22.76
CA LYS A 135 14.51 1.02 22.90
C LYS A 135 14.54 2.22 21.93
N ALA A 136 14.13 2.01 20.68
CA ALA A 136 14.03 3.07 19.68
C ALA A 136 13.01 4.13 20.12
N TYR A 137 11.87 3.70 20.67
CA TYR A 137 10.90 4.62 21.23
C TYR A 137 11.46 5.42 22.41
N GLU A 138 12.16 4.80 23.35
CA GLU A 138 12.78 5.49 24.49
C GLU A 138 13.71 6.62 24.03
N VAL A 139 14.59 6.32 23.06
CA VAL A 139 15.49 7.33 22.47
C VAL A 139 14.70 8.47 21.83
N LEU A 140 13.68 8.16 21.02
CA LEU A 140 12.84 9.19 20.40
C LEU A 140 12.04 9.98 21.45
N HIS A 141 11.62 9.34 22.54
CA HIS A 141 10.88 9.99 23.60
C HIS A 141 11.69 11.07 24.31
N GLU A 142 12.96 10.76 24.60
CA GLU A 142 13.94 11.70 25.15
C GLU A 142 14.18 12.89 24.20
N HIS A 143 14.03 12.69 22.90
CA HIS A 143 14.19 13.71 21.86
C HIS A 143 12.87 14.39 21.44
N GLY A 144 11.86 14.35 22.31
CA GLY A 144 10.64 15.14 22.14
C GLY A 144 9.52 14.47 21.35
N PHE A 145 9.68 13.21 20.92
CA PHE A 145 8.60 12.45 20.31
C PHE A 145 7.68 11.81 21.37
N ARG A 146 6.43 11.56 21.01
CA ARG A 146 5.44 10.93 21.90
C ARG A 146 4.72 9.81 21.16
N LYS A 147 4.36 8.73 21.87
CA LYS A 147 3.45 7.71 21.32
C LYS A 147 2.16 8.39 20.87
N ALA A 148 1.69 8.05 19.67
CA ALA A 148 0.38 8.48 19.21
C ALA A 148 -0.72 7.99 20.19
N LEU A 149 -1.77 8.79 20.36
CA LEU A 149 -2.89 8.48 21.27
C LEU A 149 -3.56 7.14 20.95
N GLU A 150 -3.59 6.78 19.67
CA GLU A 150 -4.17 5.53 19.18
C GLU A 150 -3.08 4.70 18.50
N GLN A 151 -2.93 3.44 18.93
CA GLN A 151 -2.05 2.45 18.31
C GLN A 151 -2.94 1.40 17.64
N HIS A 152 -3.06 1.48 16.32
CA HIS A 152 -4.03 0.68 15.56
C HIS A 152 -3.48 -0.66 15.04
N ALA A 153 -2.17 -0.88 15.15
CA ALA A 153 -1.53 -2.09 14.65
C ALA A 153 -0.58 -2.69 15.70
N HIS A 154 -0.35 -4.00 15.61
CA HIS A 154 0.51 -4.74 16.53
C HIS A 154 1.94 -4.92 16.01
N HIS A 155 2.19 -4.63 14.73
CA HIS A 155 3.50 -4.74 14.10
C HIS A 155 4.36 -3.47 14.18
N HIS A 156 3.85 -2.36 14.71
CA HIS A 156 4.63 -1.12 14.86
C HIS A 156 4.30 -0.32 16.12
N ILE A 157 5.16 0.62 16.47
CA ILE A 157 4.92 1.68 17.45
C ILE A 157 4.87 3.01 16.70
N VAL A 158 3.74 3.73 16.78
CA VAL A 158 3.58 5.04 16.13
C VAL A 158 3.99 6.16 17.08
N CYS A 159 4.94 6.98 16.66
CA CYS A 159 5.46 8.13 17.37
C CYS A 159 5.22 9.41 16.57
N VAL A 160 4.97 10.53 17.25
CA VAL A 160 4.71 11.82 16.62
C VAL A 160 5.51 12.92 17.35
N GLY A 161 6.14 13.79 16.56
CA GLY A 161 6.87 14.97 17.05
C GLY A 161 6.07 16.27 16.89
N THR A 162 6.76 17.40 17.07
CA THR A 162 6.16 18.74 16.92
C THR A 162 5.64 19.03 15.52
N GLU A 163 6.23 18.40 14.49
CA GLU A 163 5.81 18.55 13.10
C GLU A 163 4.55 17.77 12.73
N GLN A 164 3.99 16.99 13.66
CA GLN A 164 2.82 16.11 13.43
C GLN A 164 3.02 15.07 12.31
N ILE A 165 4.27 14.75 11.99
CA ILE A 165 4.64 13.65 11.10
C ILE A 165 4.75 12.37 11.93
N GLY A 166 4.11 11.31 11.47
CA GLY A 166 4.17 9.99 12.09
C GLY A 166 5.47 9.26 11.75
N ILE A 167 6.11 8.71 12.77
CA ILE A 167 7.21 7.74 12.65
C ILE A 167 6.65 6.39 13.11
N GLU A 168 6.63 5.42 12.20
CA GLU A 168 6.22 4.05 12.49
C GLU A 168 7.47 3.19 12.71
N ILE A 169 7.68 2.77 13.95
CA ILE A 169 8.77 1.86 14.32
C ILE A 169 8.24 0.43 14.18
N HIS A 170 8.50 -0.18 13.02
CA HIS A 170 8.09 -1.55 12.69
C HIS A 170 8.95 -2.57 13.43
N VAL A 171 8.31 -3.38 14.27
CA VAL A 171 8.92 -4.51 14.99
C VAL A 171 8.72 -5.84 14.25
N ALA A 172 7.83 -5.83 13.25
CA ALA A 172 7.59 -6.94 12.33
C ALA A 172 7.40 -6.42 10.90
N LEU A 173 7.79 -7.22 9.89
CA LEU A 173 7.65 -6.87 8.46
C LEU A 173 6.21 -6.55 8.02
N ALA A 174 5.23 -7.17 8.67
CA ALA A 174 3.81 -6.93 8.42
C ALA A 174 3.00 -7.28 9.67
N GLU A 175 1.78 -6.75 9.72
CA GLU A 175 0.77 -7.23 10.65
C GLU A 175 0.41 -8.68 10.30
N PRO A 176 0.20 -9.56 11.30
CA PRO A 176 -0.14 -10.96 11.05
C PRO A 176 -1.29 -11.15 10.04
N PHE A 177 -1.04 -12.01 9.06
CA PHE A 177 -2.05 -12.51 8.13
C PHE A 177 -2.82 -13.68 8.76
N ASP A 178 -3.94 -14.07 8.18
CA ASP A 178 -4.65 -15.28 8.62
C ASP A 178 -3.87 -16.58 8.33
N SER A 179 -2.72 -16.51 7.64
CA SER A 179 -1.92 -17.68 7.28
C SER A 179 -0.80 -17.83 8.30
N LYS A 180 -0.88 -18.90 9.09
CA LYS A 180 0.18 -19.25 10.03
C LYS A 180 1.53 -19.48 9.32
N SER A 181 1.54 -20.21 8.21
CA SER A 181 2.79 -20.52 7.49
C SER A 181 3.46 -19.26 6.92
N VAL A 182 2.67 -18.28 6.48
CA VAL A 182 3.20 -16.99 5.98
C VAL A 182 3.79 -16.18 7.12
N ASN A 183 3.09 -16.09 8.25
CA ASN A 183 3.60 -15.37 9.41
C ASN A 183 4.87 -16.03 9.97
N GLU A 184 4.92 -17.36 9.99
CA GLU A 184 6.12 -18.11 10.40
C GLU A 184 7.29 -17.86 9.43
N TRP A 185 7.04 -17.86 8.12
CA TRP A 185 8.06 -17.53 7.13
C TRP A 185 8.57 -16.09 7.31
N LEU A 186 7.68 -15.10 7.43
CA LEU A 186 8.07 -13.70 7.63
C LEU A 186 8.89 -13.51 8.92
N ALA A 187 8.48 -14.15 10.03
CA ALA A 187 9.22 -14.09 11.28
C ALA A 187 10.61 -14.73 11.16
N ALA A 188 10.74 -15.85 10.44
CA ALA A 188 12.00 -16.53 10.23
C ALA A 188 12.98 -15.73 9.35
N HIS A 189 12.48 -14.91 8.43
CA HIS A 189 13.30 -14.17 7.46
C HIS A 189 13.53 -12.70 7.84
N GLN A 190 12.94 -12.17 8.91
CA GLN A 190 13.13 -10.76 9.29
C GLN A 190 14.61 -10.38 9.52
N ALA A 191 15.38 -11.25 10.19
CA ALA A 191 16.81 -11.03 10.40
C ALA A 191 17.59 -10.98 9.07
N GLU A 192 17.16 -11.75 8.08
CA GLU A 192 17.73 -11.73 6.72
C GLU A 192 17.45 -10.39 6.03
N PHE A 193 16.23 -9.85 6.14
CA PHE A 193 15.91 -8.53 5.58
C PHE A 193 16.81 -7.44 6.16
N LEU A 194 17.05 -7.47 7.48
CA LEU A 194 17.95 -6.52 8.16
C LEU A 194 19.41 -6.71 7.75
N ALA A 195 19.84 -7.94 7.49
CA ALA A 195 21.19 -8.22 6.98
C ALA A 195 21.38 -7.77 5.52
N HIS A 196 20.31 -7.71 4.73
CA HIS A 196 20.32 -7.29 3.33
C HIS A 196 19.95 -5.80 3.17
N CYS A 197 20.68 -4.95 3.87
CA CYS A 197 20.54 -3.50 3.82
C CYS A 197 21.74 -2.84 3.18
N GLU A 198 21.50 -1.70 2.52
CA GLU A 198 22.53 -0.88 1.90
C GLU A 198 22.28 0.60 2.15
N ARG A 199 23.32 1.43 1.98
CA ARG A 199 23.18 2.89 2.04
C ARG A 199 22.93 3.41 0.64
N THR A 200 21.80 4.11 0.46
CA THR A 200 21.46 4.75 -0.80
C THR A 200 21.25 6.24 -0.59
N ALA A 201 21.85 7.06 -1.45
CA ALA A 201 21.59 8.48 -1.52
C ALA A 201 20.28 8.77 -2.27
N VAL A 202 19.34 9.42 -1.61
CA VAL A 202 18.10 9.92 -2.23
C VAL A 202 18.08 11.43 -2.10
N MET A 203 17.99 12.14 -3.23
CA MET A 203 18.05 13.61 -3.28
C MET A 203 19.23 14.18 -2.46
N GLY A 204 20.39 13.53 -2.53
CA GLY A 204 21.61 13.92 -1.79
C GLY A 204 21.65 13.52 -0.30
N VAL A 205 20.62 12.83 0.21
CA VAL A 205 20.55 12.38 1.62
C VAL A 205 20.66 10.86 1.70
N GLU A 206 21.61 10.36 2.48
CA GLU A 206 21.84 8.91 2.64
C GLU A 206 20.92 8.28 3.67
N PHE A 207 20.27 7.18 3.28
CA PHE A 207 19.42 6.34 4.13
C PHE A 207 19.89 4.88 4.14
N PRO A 208 19.71 4.16 5.26
CA PRO A 208 19.72 2.70 5.25
C PRO A 208 18.42 2.20 4.62
N VAL A 209 18.52 1.46 3.52
CA VAL A 209 17.38 0.90 2.77
C VAL A 209 17.59 -0.60 2.53
N LEU A 210 16.51 -1.32 2.23
CA LEU A 210 16.60 -2.71 1.79
C LEU A 210 17.28 -2.80 0.42
N GLN A 211 18.09 -3.84 0.23
CA GLN A 211 18.58 -4.22 -1.09
C GLN A 211 17.40 -4.51 -2.04
N PRO A 212 17.58 -4.35 -3.38
CA PRO A 212 16.48 -4.31 -4.33
C PRO A 212 15.45 -5.45 -4.21
N ALA A 213 15.89 -6.71 -4.18
CA ALA A 213 14.95 -7.85 -4.12
C ALA A 213 14.08 -7.83 -2.84
N TYR A 214 14.66 -7.43 -1.71
CA TYR A 214 13.97 -7.32 -0.41
C TYR A 214 13.04 -6.10 -0.37
N HIS A 215 13.46 -4.98 -0.97
CA HIS A 215 12.60 -3.81 -1.12
C HIS A 215 11.38 -4.12 -1.99
N ALA A 216 11.56 -4.81 -3.13
CA ALA A 216 10.46 -5.28 -3.97
C ALA A 216 9.48 -6.16 -3.16
N PHE A 217 10.01 -7.11 -2.40
CA PHE A 217 9.19 -7.98 -1.58
C PHE A 217 8.42 -7.19 -0.52
N TYR A 218 9.05 -6.22 0.14
CA TYR A 218 8.37 -5.37 1.12
C TYR A 218 7.27 -4.52 0.49
N LEU A 219 7.50 -3.91 -0.68
CA LEU A 219 6.47 -3.16 -1.42
C LEU A 219 5.26 -4.06 -1.75
N LEU A 220 5.52 -5.29 -2.19
CA LEU A 220 4.47 -6.28 -2.44
C LEU A 220 3.69 -6.63 -1.16
N LEU A 221 4.41 -6.88 -0.06
CA LEU A 221 3.82 -7.24 1.23
C LEU A 221 2.94 -6.11 1.77
N HIS A 222 3.40 -4.86 1.64
CA HIS A 222 2.65 -3.67 2.00
C HIS A 222 1.37 -3.53 1.16
N MET A 223 1.46 -3.70 -0.16
CA MET A 223 0.29 -3.75 -1.05
C MET A 223 -0.68 -4.87 -0.64
N LEU A 224 -0.17 -6.07 -0.32
CA LEU A 224 -1.00 -7.20 0.08
C LEU A 224 -1.74 -6.93 1.40
N GLN A 225 -1.07 -6.35 2.40
CA GLN A 225 -1.68 -5.97 3.67
C GLN A 225 -2.85 -5.00 3.47
N HIS A 226 -2.66 -3.97 2.64
CA HIS A 226 -3.75 -3.08 2.26
C HIS A 226 -4.82 -3.82 1.46
N PHE A 227 -4.43 -4.61 0.47
CA PHE A 227 -5.33 -5.37 -0.39
C PHE A 227 -6.24 -6.33 0.35
N LEU A 228 -5.83 -6.88 1.50
CA LEU A 228 -6.65 -7.79 2.29
C LEU A 228 -7.56 -7.05 3.29
N ARG A 229 -7.19 -5.84 3.71
CA ARG A 229 -7.91 -5.10 4.76
C ARG A 229 -8.73 -3.94 4.21
N ALA A 230 -8.07 -2.88 3.79
CA ALA A 230 -8.71 -1.59 3.48
C ALA A 230 -8.78 -1.24 1.99
N GLY A 231 -8.01 -1.94 1.15
CA GLY A 231 -7.65 -1.55 -0.22
C GLY A 231 -6.59 -0.45 -0.28
N PHE A 232 -6.08 -0.19 -1.48
CA PHE A 232 -5.06 0.83 -1.75
C PHE A 232 -5.31 1.50 -3.10
N GLY A 233 -4.78 2.72 -3.28
CA GLY A 233 -4.92 3.48 -4.52
C GLY A 233 -3.74 3.30 -5.47
N LEU A 234 -3.83 3.88 -6.68
CA LEU A 234 -2.84 3.70 -7.76
C LEU A 234 -1.40 4.06 -7.37
N LYS A 235 -1.17 4.88 -6.34
CA LYS A 235 0.18 5.21 -5.84
C LYS A 235 1.05 3.98 -5.60
N LEU A 236 0.52 2.90 -4.99
CA LEU A 236 1.35 1.72 -4.72
C LEU A 236 1.67 0.92 -6.00
N LEU A 237 0.80 0.97 -7.02
CA LEU A 237 1.13 0.43 -8.34
C LEU A 237 2.17 1.30 -9.04
N CYS A 238 2.11 2.62 -8.88
CA CYS A 238 3.14 3.54 -9.39
C CYS A 238 4.51 3.23 -8.77
N ASP A 239 4.55 2.96 -7.46
CA ASP A 239 5.77 2.53 -6.77
C ASP A 239 6.33 1.23 -7.37
N TRP A 240 5.47 0.29 -7.75
CA TRP A 240 5.84 -0.95 -8.41
C TRP A 240 6.45 -0.72 -9.79
N VAL A 241 5.83 0.16 -10.60
CA VAL A 241 6.31 0.51 -11.94
C VAL A 241 7.71 1.11 -11.86
N VAL A 242 7.90 2.20 -11.11
CA VAL A 242 9.20 2.89 -11.05
C VAL A 242 10.29 2.01 -10.43
N PHE A 243 9.91 1.10 -9.53
CA PHE A 243 10.84 0.14 -8.97
C PHE A 243 11.43 -0.77 -10.05
N TRP A 244 10.60 -1.44 -10.85
CA TRP A 244 11.09 -2.37 -11.87
C TRP A 244 11.67 -1.66 -13.10
N GLU A 245 11.16 -0.48 -13.46
CA GLU A 245 11.69 0.34 -14.56
C GLU A 245 13.14 0.76 -14.34
N LYS A 246 13.56 0.95 -13.08
CA LYS A 246 14.97 1.24 -12.74
C LYS A 246 15.93 0.20 -13.32
N GLY A 247 15.48 -1.04 -13.56
CA GLY A 247 16.25 -2.05 -14.27
C GLY A 247 17.45 -2.54 -13.47
N TYR A 248 17.19 -3.29 -12.41
CA TYR A 248 18.24 -3.91 -11.62
C TYR A 248 18.97 -5.03 -12.39
N GLY A 249 20.22 -5.31 -12.01
CA GLY A 249 21.01 -6.37 -12.62
C GLY A 249 20.46 -7.78 -12.41
N SER A 250 21.05 -8.77 -13.09
CA SER A 250 20.67 -10.19 -13.00
C SER A 250 20.66 -10.69 -11.55
N GLY A 251 19.64 -11.44 -11.16
CA GLY A 251 19.51 -12.04 -9.82
C GLY A 251 18.46 -11.37 -8.93
N VAL A 252 18.09 -10.11 -9.19
CA VAL A 252 17.11 -9.38 -8.35
C VAL A 252 15.70 -9.94 -8.53
N GLU A 253 15.27 -10.14 -9.78
CA GLU A 253 13.95 -10.72 -10.06
C GLU A 253 13.87 -12.17 -9.60
N GLU A 254 14.94 -12.95 -9.78
CA GLU A 254 15.06 -14.33 -9.33
C GLU A 254 14.91 -14.43 -7.81
N ARG A 255 15.64 -13.60 -7.06
CA ARG A 255 15.57 -13.59 -5.59
C ARG A 255 14.19 -13.16 -5.10
N PHE A 256 13.61 -12.13 -5.72
CA PHE A 256 12.24 -11.72 -5.42
C PHE A 256 11.24 -12.85 -5.69
N CYS A 257 11.35 -13.53 -6.84
CA CYS A 257 10.47 -14.63 -7.20
C CYS A 257 10.57 -15.79 -6.21
N SER A 258 11.80 -16.16 -5.79
CA SER A 258 12.02 -17.18 -4.75
C SER A 258 11.27 -16.83 -3.46
N MET A 259 11.46 -15.62 -2.94
CA MET A 259 10.76 -15.17 -1.73
C MET A 259 9.24 -15.16 -1.90
N ALA A 260 8.74 -14.70 -3.06
CA ALA A 260 7.31 -14.65 -3.34
C ALA A 260 6.68 -16.05 -3.48
N GLU A 261 7.41 -17.04 -4.01
CA GLU A 261 6.96 -18.44 -4.05
C GLU A 261 6.99 -19.08 -2.66
N GLU A 262 8.08 -18.94 -1.91
CA GLU A 262 8.23 -19.50 -0.57
C GLU A 262 7.21 -18.93 0.42
N CYS A 263 6.98 -17.62 0.37
CA CYS A 263 5.97 -16.92 1.17
C CYS A 263 4.54 -17.11 0.61
N ARG A 264 4.37 -17.80 -0.53
CA ARG A 264 3.06 -18.10 -1.15
C ARG A 264 2.23 -16.86 -1.51
N VAL A 265 2.91 -15.82 -2.01
CA VAL A 265 2.31 -14.56 -2.47
C VAL A 265 2.53 -14.31 -3.97
N MET A 266 3.15 -15.25 -4.67
CA MET A 266 3.47 -15.15 -6.10
C MET A 266 2.26 -14.83 -6.99
N GLY A 267 1.08 -15.42 -6.75
CA GLY A 267 -0.10 -15.11 -7.58
C GLY A 267 -0.55 -13.65 -7.47
N PHE A 268 -0.41 -13.04 -6.30
CA PHE A 268 -0.65 -11.60 -6.13
C PHE A 268 0.43 -10.77 -6.83
N ALA A 269 1.70 -11.15 -6.73
CA ALA A 269 2.80 -10.50 -7.45
C ALA A 269 2.57 -10.48 -8.97
N ARG A 270 2.11 -11.60 -9.54
CA ARG A 270 1.81 -11.71 -10.97
C ARG A 270 0.67 -10.78 -11.40
N LEU A 271 -0.44 -10.74 -10.66
CA LEU A 271 -1.56 -9.84 -10.99
C LEU A 271 -1.20 -8.36 -10.85
N VAL A 272 -0.48 -7.98 -9.78
CA VAL A 272 0.03 -6.61 -9.61
C VAL A 272 0.91 -6.22 -10.79
N THR A 273 1.86 -7.09 -11.16
CA THR A 273 2.80 -6.84 -12.26
C THR A 273 2.06 -6.76 -13.61
N ALA A 274 1.14 -7.68 -13.88
CA ALA A 274 0.35 -7.67 -15.10
C ALA A 274 -0.52 -6.41 -15.24
N VAL A 275 -1.09 -5.89 -14.13
CA VAL A 275 -1.82 -4.61 -14.15
C VAL A 275 -0.86 -3.46 -14.49
N CYS A 276 0.31 -3.42 -13.85
CA CYS A 276 1.30 -2.38 -14.09
C CYS A 276 1.78 -2.38 -15.55
N VAL A 277 2.00 -3.56 -16.13
CA VAL A 277 2.39 -3.72 -17.54
C VAL A 277 1.27 -3.27 -18.49
N LYS A 278 0.04 -3.71 -18.24
CA LYS A 278 -1.08 -3.44 -19.15
C LYS A 278 -1.58 -1.99 -19.09
N TYR A 279 -1.56 -1.37 -17.91
CA TYR A 279 -2.24 -0.08 -17.69
C TYR A 279 -1.31 1.07 -17.32
N LEU A 280 -0.14 0.82 -16.74
CA LEU A 280 0.75 1.88 -16.23
C LEU A 280 2.12 1.92 -16.94
N GLY A 281 2.27 1.15 -18.02
CA GLY A 281 3.43 1.22 -18.91
C GLY A 281 4.69 0.49 -18.43
N LEU A 282 4.62 -0.35 -17.39
CA LEU A 282 5.78 -1.15 -16.98
C LEU A 282 6.22 -2.07 -18.13
N SER A 283 7.49 -1.99 -18.52
CA SER A 283 8.07 -2.83 -19.56
C SER A 283 8.15 -4.29 -19.11
N GLY A 284 7.49 -5.18 -19.87
CA GLY A 284 7.54 -6.61 -19.62
C GLY A 284 8.94 -7.23 -19.72
N GLU A 285 9.86 -6.58 -20.43
CA GLU A 285 11.27 -7.00 -20.54
C GLU A 285 12.03 -6.83 -19.23
N LYS A 286 11.56 -5.97 -18.32
CA LYS A 286 12.16 -5.74 -16.99
C LYS A 286 11.69 -6.75 -15.94
N VAL A 287 10.62 -7.48 -16.24
CA VAL A 287 9.96 -8.44 -15.33
C VAL A 287 9.62 -9.78 -16.02
N PRO A 288 10.55 -10.39 -16.77
CA PRO A 288 10.26 -11.59 -17.54
C PRO A 288 9.84 -12.78 -16.67
N LEU A 289 10.42 -12.99 -15.49
CA LEU A 289 10.09 -14.14 -14.63
C LEU A 289 8.70 -14.01 -14.01
N LEU A 290 8.26 -12.79 -13.71
CA LEU A 290 6.91 -12.53 -13.21
C LEU A 290 5.86 -12.78 -14.29
N LEU A 291 6.19 -12.51 -15.55
CA LEU A 291 5.27 -12.68 -16.69
C LEU A 291 5.35 -14.05 -17.37
N CYS A 292 6.43 -14.82 -17.20
CA CYS A 292 6.67 -16.05 -17.97
C CYS A 292 5.57 -17.13 -17.80
N ARG A 293 4.83 -17.10 -16.69
CA ARG A 293 3.73 -18.02 -16.38
C ARG A 293 2.37 -17.32 -16.32
N PHE A 294 2.27 -16.10 -16.84
CA PHE A 294 1.03 -15.34 -16.84
C PHE A 294 0.27 -15.56 -18.15
N ASP A 295 -0.92 -16.15 -18.06
CA ASP A 295 -1.80 -16.35 -19.20
C ASP A 295 -2.76 -15.16 -19.33
N TRP A 296 -2.46 -14.26 -20.27
CA TRP A 296 -3.23 -13.03 -20.48
C TRP A 296 -4.68 -13.28 -20.87
N GLU A 297 -4.99 -14.36 -21.58
CA GLU A 297 -6.34 -14.67 -22.02
C GLU A 297 -7.14 -15.28 -20.86
N ALA A 298 -6.55 -16.26 -20.15
CA ALA A 298 -7.20 -16.90 -19.02
C ALA A 298 -7.39 -15.95 -17.83
N GLU A 299 -6.43 -15.06 -17.59
CA GLU A 299 -6.43 -14.14 -16.44
C GLU A 299 -7.08 -12.78 -16.77
N ALA A 300 -7.55 -12.53 -18.00
CA ALA A 300 -8.13 -11.26 -18.42
C ALA A 300 -9.23 -10.77 -17.47
N ALA A 301 -10.13 -11.67 -17.05
CA ALA A 301 -11.22 -11.36 -16.13
C ALA A 301 -10.73 -11.04 -14.71
N ASN A 302 -9.70 -11.74 -14.24
CA ASN A 302 -9.12 -11.54 -12.91
C ASN A 302 -8.35 -10.22 -12.85
N LEU A 303 -7.64 -9.90 -13.94
CA LEU A 303 -6.92 -8.64 -14.11
C LEU A 303 -7.86 -7.43 -14.09
N GLU A 304 -8.96 -7.48 -14.84
CA GLU A 304 -10.00 -6.45 -14.82
C GLU A 304 -10.64 -6.33 -13.43
N ALA A 305 -11.03 -7.46 -12.82
CA ALA A 305 -11.63 -7.45 -11.49
C ALA A 305 -10.68 -6.88 -10.42
N PHE A 306 -9.39 -7.18 -10.52
CA PHE A 306 -8.37 -6.70 -9.60
C PHE A 306 -8.16 -5.19 -9.72
N LEU A 307 -8.03 -4.69 -10.95
CA LEU A 307 -7.90 -3.25 -11.18
C LEU A 307 -9.17 -2.50 -10.74
N THR A 308 -10.36 -3.02 -11.03
CA THR A 308 -11.62 -2.43 -10.56
C THR A 308 -11.68 -2.38 -9.04
N GLU A 309 -11.26 -3.43 -8.33
CA GLU A 309 -11.20 -3.42 -6.85
C GLU A 309 -10.24 -2.35 -6.31
N ILE A 310 -9.12 -2.08 -7.00
CA ILE A 310 -8.16 -1.00 -6.66
C ILE A 310 -8.74 0.39 -6.98
N LEU A 311 -9.41 0.54 -8.11
CA LEU A 311 -10.03 1.81 -8.51
C LEU A 311 -11.19 2.16 -7.58
N GLU A 312 -12.04 1.20 -7.25
CA GLU A 312 -13.09 1.37 -6.23
C GLU A 312 -12.52 1.54 -4.82
N ALA A 313 -11.30 1.05 -4.56
CA ALA A 313 -10.68 1.16 -3.25
C ALA A 313 -10.31 2.58 -2.88
N GLU A 314 -9.76 3.31 -3.87
CA GLU A 314 -9.01 4.54 -3.64
C GLU A 314 -7.96 4.35 -2.52
N GLU A 315 -7.52 5.43 -1.87
CA GLU A 315 -6.68 5.32 -0.70
C GLU A 315 -7.49 4.99 0.58
N PHE A 316 -7.21 3.85 1.20
CA PHE A 316 -7.79 3.38 2.47
C PHE A 316 -9.31 3.13 2.47
N GLY A 317 -9.95 2.89 1.32
CA GLY A 317 -11.36 2.53 1.27
C GLY A 317 -12.31 3.69 1.60
N LYS A 318 -11.83 4.94 1.56
CA LYS A 318 -12.62 6.12 1.97
C LYS A 318 -13.88 6.36 1.13
N SER A 319 -13.96 5.83 -0.09
CA SER A 319 -15.13 5.93 -0.96
C SER A 319 -16.12 4.77 -0.85
N SER A 320 -15.76 3.63 -0.26
CA SER A 320 -16.69 2.53 -0.04
C SER A 320 -17.00 2.36 1.43
N ALA A 321 -18.11 2.96 1.84
CA ALA A 321 -18.74 2.74 3.14
C ALA A 321 -19.17 1.26 3.35
N ASP A 322 -18.85 0.37 2.41
CA ASP A 322 -19.21 -1.05 2.38
C ASP A 322 -18.09 -2.04 2.67
N ARG A 323 -16.87 -1.59 2.94
CA ARG A 323 -15.74 -2.52 2.91
C ARG A 323 -15.66 -3.38 4.17
N MET A 324 -15.65 -4.71 3.97
CA MET A 324 -15.20 -5.72 4.95
C MET A 324 -13.86 -6.32 4.53
N VAL A 325 -13.12 -6.87 5.51
CA VAL A 325 -11.87 -7.63 5.33
C VAL A 325 -12.09 -8.76 4.30
N ALA A 326 -11.10 -8.99 3.43
CA ALA A 326 -11.14 -10.06 2.44
C ALA A 326 -11.27 -11.42 3.13
N LEU A 327 -12.30 -12.19 2.79
CA LEU A 327 -12.56 -13.49 3.39
C LEU A 327 -11.76 -14.59 2.69
N ARG A 328 -11.20 -15.52 3.46
CA ARG A 328 -10.73 -16.80 2.93
C ARG A 328 -11.90 -17.73 2.71
N GLY A 329 -12.24 -17.99 1.45
CA GLY A 329 -13.34 -18.87 1.11
C GLY A 329 -14.59 -18.10 0.71
N THR A 330 -15.34 -18.65 -0.25
CA THR A 330 -16.66 -18.12 -0.65
C THR A 330 -17.83 -18.76 0.13
N GLY A 331 -17.55 -19.67 1.06
CA GLY A 331 -18.54 -20.43 1.82
C GLY A 331 -19.14 -19.66 3.00
N TRP A 332 -20.41 -19.90 3.33
CA TRP A 332 -21.07 -19.25 4.46
C TRP A 332 -20.39 -19.52 5.82
N TRP A 333 -19.74 -20.67 5.95
CA TRP A 333 -18.93 -21.02 7.13
C TRP A 333 -17.70 -20.11 7.30
N ASP A 334 -17.11 -19.63 6.20
CA ASP A 334 -15.97 -18.72 6.25
C ASP A 334 -16.39 -17.32 6.71
N TYR A 335 -17.59 -16.87 6.31
CA TYR A 335 -18.20 -15.67 6.86
C TYR A 335 -18.45 -15.81 8.36
N CYS A 336 -18.98 -16.95 8.81
CA CYS A 336 -19.19 -17.19 10.24
C CYS A 336 -17.87 -17.23 11.02
N ARG A 337 -16.81 -17.83 10.44
CA ARG A 337 -15.47 -17.87 11.05
C ARG A 337 -14.88 -16.48 11.19
N GLU A 338 -14.94 -15.66 10.14
CA GLU A 338 -14.42 -14.30 10.18
C GLU A 338 -15.23 -13.43 11.14
N PHE A 339 -16.56 -13.54 11.10
CA PHE A 339 -17.41 -12.82 12.03
C PHE A 339 -17.11 -13.21 13.49
N HIS A 340 -16.85 -14.50 13.74
CA HIS A 340 -16.41 -14.96 15.05
C HIS A 340 -15.03 -14.41 15.43
N HIS A 341 -14.09 -14.41 14.50
CA HIS A 341 -12.74 -13.89 14.71
C HIS A 341 -12.76 -12.40 15.05
N GLN A 342 -13.49 -11.61 14.26
CA GLN A 342 -13.71 -10.18 14.49
C GLN A 342 -14.44 -9.91 15.81
N MET A 343 -15.38 -10.78 16.23
CA MET A 343 -16.02 -10.69 17.55
C MET A 343 -14.98 -10.83 18.67
N LEU A 344 -14.08 -11.81 18.57
CA LEU A 344 -13.02 -12.02 19.57
C LEU A 344 -12.02 -10.86 19.60
N LEU A 345 -11.68 -10.26 18.46
CA LEU A 345 -10.83 -9.06 18.37
C LEU A 345 -11.51 -7.82 18.98
N THR A 346 -12.81 -7.64 18.73
CA THR A 346 -13.59 -6.50 19.24
C THR A 346 -13.79 -6.59 20.75
N TYR A 347 -13.94 -7.81 21.28
CA TYR A 347 -14.21 -8.06 22.69
C TYR A 347 -13.14 -8.97 23.32
N PRO A 348 -11.88 -8.54 23.43
CA PRO A 348 -10.75 -9.41 23.79
C PRO A 348 -10.81 -9.95 25.23
N ARG A 349 -11.49 -9.23 26.14
CA ARG A 349 -11.71 -9.67 27.53
C ARG A 349 -12.93 -10.58 27.67
N ALA A 350 -14.07 -10.19 27.06
CA ALA A 350 -15.33 -10.93 27.16
C ALA A 350 -15.35 -12.19 26.27
N GLY A 351 -14.66 -12.15 25.13
CA GLY A 351 -14.53 -13.26 24.18
C GLY A 351 -13.78 -14.47 24.74
N ARG A 352 -13.07 -14.34 25.87
CA ARG A 352 -12.46 -15.48 26.58
C ARG A 352 -13.50 -16.41 27.19
N TYR A 353 -14.69 -15.89 27.50
CA TYR A 353 -15.77 -16.66 28.12
C TYR A 353 -16.72 -17.19 27.04
N ARG A 354 -16.63 -18.48 26.73
CA ARG A 354 -17.46 -19.13 25.69
C ARG A 354 -18.97 -18.95 25.92
N ILE A 355 -19.40 -18.86 27.18
CA ILE A 355 -20.80 -18.64 27.55
C ILE A 355 -21.31 -17.28 27.04
N LEU A 356 -20.44 -16.27 26.91
CA LEU A 356 -20.80 -14.95 26.42
C LEU A 356 -20.84 -14.87 24.90
N HIS A 357 -20.32 -15.86 24.17
CA HIS A 357 -20.23 -15.83 22.70
C HIS A 357 -21.56 -15.56 21.99
N PRO A 358 -22.70 -16.18 22.36
CA PRO A 358 -23.97 -15.88 21.70
C PRO A 358 -24.40 -14.42 21.84
N VAL A 359 -24.20 -13.83 23.03
CA VAL A 359 -24.54 -12.43 23.30
C VAL A 359 -23.59 -11.48 22.56
N LEU A 360 -22.29 -11.78 22.58
CA LEU A 360 -21.27 -11.00 21.86
C LEU A 360 -21.49 -11.02 20.34
N TRP A 361 -21.90 -12.16 19.79
CA TRP A 361 -22.30 -12.30 18.38
C TRP A 361 -23.47 -11.39 18.02
N VAL A 362 -24.53 -11.38 18.84
CA VAL A 362 -25.70 -10.51 18.62
C VAL A 362 -25.30 -9.04 18.73
N MET A 363 -24.51 -8.65 19.75
CA MET A 363 -24.03 -7.28 19.89
C MET A 363 -23.17 -6.83 18.72
N MET A 364 -22.26 -7.70 18.27
CA MET A 364 -21.42 -7.43 17.12
C MET A 364 -22.27 -7.27 15.84
N PHE A 365 -23.29 -8.12 15.66
CA PHE A 365 -24.17 -8.10 14.49
C PHE A 365 -25.06 -6.86 14.47
N CYS A 366 -25.67 -6.53 15.60
CA CYS A 366 -26.44 -5.29 15.77
C CYS A 366 -25.56 -4.06 15.57
N GLY A 367 -24.33 -4.06 16.08
CA GLY A 367 -23.35 -2.99 15.86
C GLY A 367 -22.90 -2.90 14.40
N PHE A 368 -22.76 -4.02 13.70
CA PHE A 368 -22.44 -4.08 12.27
C PHE A 368 -23.60 -3.53 11.42
N ALA A 369 -24.83 -4.00 11.66
CA ALA A 369 -26.03 -3.53 10.98
C ALA A 369 -26.29 -2.04 11.26
N TYR A 370 -26.14 -1.59 12.51
CA TYR A 370 -26.31 -0.19 12.89
C TYR A 370 -25.27 0.72 12.22
N ARG A 371 -23.98 0.32 12.20
CA ARG A 371 -22.92 1.07 11.52
C ARG A 371 -23.16 1.13 10.01
N ASN A 372 -23.54 0.02 9.38
CA ASN A 372 -23.75 -0.01 7.93
C ASN A 372 -25.00 0.76 7.48
N VAL A 373 -26.10 0.64 8.21
CA VAL A 373 -27.37 1.32 7.85
C VAL A 373 -27.37 2.79 8.25
N LYS A 374 -26.95 3.13 9.47
CA LYS A 374 -27.09 4.50 10.02
C LYS A 374 -25.89 5.40 9.76
N MET A 375 -24.67 4.87 9.80
CA MET A 375 -23.45 5.67 9.55
C MET A 375 -23.00 5.62 8.09
N ARG A 376 -23.26 4.52 7.39
CA ARG A 376 -22.68 4.27 6.06
C ARG A 376 -23.70 4.30 4.91
N ARG A 377 -25.01 4.31 5.20
CA ARG A 377 -26.12 4.36 4.22
C ARG A 377 -26.08 3.27 3.15
N VAL A 378 -25.59 2.07 3.48
CA VAL A 378 -25.58 0.97 2.52
C VAL A 378 -26.14 -0.33 3.11
N SER A 379 -26.72 -1.14 2.22
CA SER A 379 -27.32 -2.43 2.58
C SER A 379 -26.23 -3.46 2.93
N GLY A 380 -26.45 -4.23 4.00
CA GLY A 380 -25.55 -5.34 4.35
C GLY A 380 -25.43 -6.41 3.25
N TYR A 381 -26.42 -6.52 2.36
CA TYR A 381 -26.34 -7.40 1.18
C TYR A 381 -25.26 -6.94 0.17
N ALA A 382 -25.17 -5.63 -0.10
CA ALA A 382 -24.15 -5.09 -0.99
C ALA A 382 -22.74 -5.30 -0.43
N VAL A 383 -22.57 -5.11 0.88
CA VAL A 383 -21.34 -5.43 1.63
C VAL A 383 -20.92 -6.88 1.46
N LEU A 384 -21.85 -7.83 1.68
CA LEU A 384 -21.58 -9.27 1.54
C LEU A 384 -21.27 -9.66 0.09
N LYS A 385 -21.95 -9.03 -0.89
CA LYS A 385 -21.69 -9.26 -2.32
C LYS A 385 -20.26 -8.84 -2.70
N LYS A 386 -19.80 -7.67 -2.25
CA LYS A 386 -18.42 -7.20 -2.47
C LYS A 386 -17.39 -8.09 -1.76
N ALA A 387 -17.65 -8.48 -0.52
CA ALA A 387 -16.80 -9.41 0.22
C ALA A 387 -16.65 -10.77 -0.51
N ARG A 388 -17.74 -11.28 -1.11
CA ARG A 388 -17.70 -12.52 -1.91
C ARG A 388 -16.87 -12.38 -3.18
N ALA A 389 -16.99 -11.25 -3.89
CA ALA A 389 -16.20 -10.97 -5.09
C ALA A 389 -14.70 -10.92 -4.75
N ARG A 390 -14.33 -10.22 -3.67
CA ARG A 390 -12.95 -10.13 -3.16
C ARG A 390 -12.42 -11.50 -2.72
N GLY A 391 -13.24 -12.31 -2.04
CA GLY A 391 -12.89 -13.69 -1.66
C GLY A 391 -12.61 -14.59 -2.86
N LYS A 392 -13.42 -14.49 -3.93
CA LYS A 392 -13.17 -15.22 -5.19
C LYS A 392 -11.83 -14.84 -5.82
N LEU A 393 -11.53 -13.54 -5.83
CA LEU A 393 -10.30 -13.01 -6.40
C LEU A 393 -9.06 -13.45 -5.59
N VAL A 394 -9.16 -13.51 -4.25
CA VAL A 394 -8.12 -14.08 -3.38
C VAL A 394 -7.93 -15.59 -3.63
N GLU A 395 -9.00 -16.34 -3.90
CA GLU A 395 -8.91 -17.76 -4.26
C GLU A 395 -8.23 -17.96 -5.63
N GLU A 396 -8.59 -17.15 -6.62
CA GLU A 396 -8.01 -17.18 -7.98
C GLU A 396 -6.52 -16.83 -7.97
N MET A 397 -6.12 -15.89 -7.12
CA MET A 397 -4.71 -15.58 -6.84
C MET A 397 -3.92 -16.74 -6.21
N LYS A 398 -4.57 -17.81 -5.75
CA LYS A 398 -3.96 -18.91 -4.99
C LYS A 398 -3.13 -18.39 -3.80
N LEU A 399 -3.55 -17.27 -3.20
CA LEU A 399 -2.85 -16.67 -2.06
C LEU A 399 -2.76 -17.67 -0.91
N PHE A 400 -1.55 -17.85 -0.39
CA PHE A 400 -1.24 -18.73 0.75
C PHE A 400 -1.43 -20.23 0.51
N ARG A 401 -1.58 -20.67 -0.75
CA ARG A 401 -1.69 -22.09 -1.12
C ARG A 401 -0.35 -22.69 -1.45
#